data_AF-A0A2H5Q9X6-F1
#
_entry.id   AF-A0A2H5Q9X6-F1
#
_cell.length_a   1.000
_cell.length_b   1.000
_cell.length_c   1.000
_cell.angle_alpha   90.00
_cell.angle_beta   90.00
_cell.angle_gamma   90.00
#
_symmetry.space_group_name_H-M   'P 1'
#
loop_
_entity.id
_entity.type
_entity.pdbx_description
1 polymer ?
#
loop_
_entity_poly.entity_id
_entity_poly.type
_entity_poly.pdbx_seq_one_letter_code
_entity_poly.pdbx_strand_id
1 'polypeptide(L)'
;TGTPVQSRWLANANGGELEALGYKEGYRVDVDVPDSTWAKAASFHDILIFNTGHWWWAPAKFDPVKSPMLFFEKDKPVIPPVQPNVGLDMVLKHMIQYVEKTARPGSIKLFRTQSPRHFEGGDWDQGGSCQRLQPLLPEQVKELFSVQNNGTNVEARLVNQHLYKALKGSDFQILDVTHMSEFRADAHPSTAGGKKHDDCMHWCLPGITDTWNDLFATLLNNVKVRT
;
A
#
# COMPACT_ATOMS: atom_id res chain seq x y z
N THR A 1 2.57 -3.84 8.83
CA THR A 1 2.15 -2.65 8.07
C THR A 1 3.14 -1.53 8.36
N GLY A 2 4.00 -1.19 7.40
CA GLY A 2 4.98 -0.09 7.53
C GLY A 2 4.35 1.25 7.17
N THR A 3 3.29 1.64 7.87
CA THR A 3 2.67 2.96 7.69
C THR A 3 3.61 4.03 8.23
N PRO A 4 3.77 5.17 7.54
CA PRO A 4 4.34 6.38 8.15
C PRO A 4 3.56 6.74 9.42
N VAL A 5 4.16 7.53 10.31
CA VAL A 5 3.44 8.10 11.44
C VAL A 5 2.28 8.92 10.88
N GLN A 6 1.07 8.38 10.98
CA GLN A 6 -0.14 9.05 10.55
C GLN A 6 -0.80 9.64 11.79
N SER A 7 -0.76 10.97 11.89
CA SER A 7 -1.44 11.70 12.95
C SER A 7 -2.42 12.70 12.36
N ARG A 8 -3.46 13.03 13.13
CA ARG A 8 -4.39 14.08 12.71
C ARG A 8 -3.67 15.42 12.77
N TRP A 9 -3.70 16.15 11.67
CA TRP A 9 -3.22 17.52 11.60
C TRP A 9 -4.41 18.48 11.68
N LEU A 10 -4.29 19.51 12.52
CA LEU A 10 -5.28 20.56 12.68
C LEU A 10 -4.57 21.90 12.53
N ALA A 11 -5.25 22.84 11.88
CA ALA A 11 -4.74 24.19 11.72
C ALA A 11 -4.44 24.85 13.07
N ASN A 12 -3.31 25.53 13.14
CA ASN A 12 -2.90 26.31 14.30
C ASN A 12 -3.52 27.72 14.24
N ALA A 13 -3.98 28.24 15.37
CA ALA A 13 -4.46 29.62 15.49
C ALA A 13 -3.37 30.67 15.14
N ASN A 14 -2.10 30.29 15.27
CA ASN A 14 -0.95 31.13 14.89
C ASN A 14 -0.68 31.13 13.37
N GLY A 15 -1.43 30.35 12.59
CA GLY A 15 -1.23 30.17 11.16
C GLY A 15 0.01 29.34 10.80
N GLY A 16 0.31 29.29 9.51
CA GLY A 16 1.37 28.49 8.90
C GLY A 16 1.21 28.42 7.38
N GLU A 17 2.13 27.75 6.70
CA GLU A 17 2.10 27.66 5.23
C GLU A 17 0.85 26.92 4.73
N LEU A 18 0.38 25.90 5.45
CA LEU A 18 -0.83 25.14 5.09
C LEU A 18 -2.10 25.94 5.36
N GLU A 19 -2.17 26.67 6.46
CA GLU A 19 -3.29 27.56 6.81
C GLU A 19 -3.41 28.71 5.81
N ALA A 20 -2.28 29.27 5.37
CA ALA A 20 -2.24 30.30 4.33
C ALA A 20 -2.78 29.79 2.98
N LEU A 21 -2.69 28.49 2.74
CA LEU A 21 -3.29 27.80 1.57
C LEU A 21 -4.74 27.35 1.81
N GLY A 22 -5.31 27.63 2.99
CA GLY A 22 -6.72 27.37 3.31
C GLY A 22 -7.01 26.00 3.92
N TYR A 23 -6.00 25.19 4.23
CA TYR A 23 -6.19 23.90 4.90
C TYR A 23 -6.57 24.13 6.37
N LYS A 24 -7.62 23.44 6.81
CA LYS A 24 -8.13 23.52 8.20
C LYS A 24 -7.83 22.26 9.01
N GLU A 25 -7.86 21.12 8.34
CA GLU A 25 -7.56 19.81 8.91
C GLU A 25 -7.02 18.87 7.84
N GLY A 26 -6.40 17.78 8.26
CA GLY A 26 -5.89 16.73 7.39
C GLY A 26 -5.19 15.64 8.17
N TYR A 27 -4.45 14.80 7.45
CA TYR A 27 -3.63 13.74 8.03
C TYR A 27 -2.17 14.02 7.75
N ARG A 28 -1.38 14.30 8.79
CA ARG A 28 0.07 14.45 8.69
C ARG A 28 0.67 13.10 8.34
N VAL A 29 1.53 13.10 7.32
CA VAL A 29 2.33 11.98 6.86
C VAL A 29 3.79 12.43 6.80
N ASP A 30 4.57 12.05 7.80
CA ASP A 30 6.01 12.29 7.81
C ASP A 30 6.70 11.31 6.86
N VAL A 31 7.32 11.83 5.79
CA VAL A 31 7.88 10.98 4.73
C VAL A 31 9.24 10.40 5.10
N ASP A 32 9.99 11.09 5.96
CA ASP A 32 11.38 10.80 6.32
C ASP A 32 11.55 10.26 7.75
N VAL A 33 10.45 10.09 8.49
CA VAL A 33 10.45 9.59 9.87
C VAL A 33 9.80 8.20 9.92
N PRO A 34 10.57 7.12 10.15
CA PRO A 34 10.00 5.78 10.30
C PRO A 34 9.21 5.68 11.61
N ASP A 35 8.06 5.01 11.57
CA ASP A 35 7.25 4.80 12.76
C ASP A 35 8.00 3.91 13.77
N SER A 36 7.99 4.35 15.03
CA SER A 36 8.72 3.69 16.12
C SER A 36 8.34 2.22 16.34
N THR A 37 7.13 1.81 15.94
CA THR A 37 6.62 0.44 16.06
C THR A 37 7.37 -0.56 15.19
N TRP A 38 7.97 -0.11 14.08
CA TRP A 38 8.71 -0.99 13.17
C TRP A 38 10.14 -0.53 12.89
N ALA A 39 10.52 0.72 13.21
CA ALA A 39 11.84 1.27 12.92
C ALA A 39 13.00 0.38 13.41
N LYS A 40 12.85 -0.26 14.58
CA LYS A 40 13.86 -1.17 15.16
C LYS A 40 13.86 -2.56 14.53
N ALA A 41 12.79 -2.96 13.86
CA ALA A 41 12.66 -4.30 13.27
C ALA A 41 13.75 -4.57 12.22
N ALA A 42 14.13 -3.55 11.44
CA ALA A 42 15.18 -3.65 10.42
C ALA A 42 16.51 -4.13 11.01
N SER A 43 16.90 -3.59 12.16
CA SER A 43 18.15 -3.94 12.85
C SER A 43 18.08 -5.23 13.67
N PHE A 44 16.93 -5.91 13.71
CA PHE A 44 16.72 -7.08 14.57
C PHE A 44 16.45 -8.38 13.80
N HIS A 45 15.74 -8.32 12.66
CA HIS A 45 15.30 -9.53 11.96
C HIS A 45 16.21 -9.89 10.78
N ASP A 46 16.31 -11.19 10.49
CA ASP A 46 17.04 -11.71 9.33
C ASP A 46 16.23 -11.61 8.03
N ILE A 47 14.91 -11.56 8.12
CA ILE A 47 14.00 -11.46 6.99
C ILE A 47 13.00 -10.34 7.26
N LEU A 48 12.93 -9.38 6.34
CA LEU A 48 12.04 -8.24 6.41
C LEU A 48 11.11 -8.27 5.20
N ILE A 49 9.80 -8.28 5.43
CA ILE A 49 8.78 -8.26 4.36
C ILE A 49 7.94 -7.00 4.55
N PHE A 50 8.07 -6.07 3.61
CA PHE A 50 7.31 -4.83 3.59
C PHE A 50 6.16 -4.90 2.59
N ASN A 51 5.12 -4.12 2.85
CA ASN A 51 4.01 -3.92 1.94
C ASN A 51 3.42 -2.52 2.14
N THR A 52 2.70 -2.04 1.13
CA THR A 52 1.92 -0.80 1.16
C THR A 52 0.72 -0.98 0.24
N GLY A 53 -0.37 -0.23 0.43
CA GLY A 53 -1.60 -0.55 -0.29
C GLY A 53 -2.73 0.45 -0.24
N HIS A 54 -3.95 -0.05 -0.11
CA HIS A 54 -5.22 0.61 -0.45
C HIS A 54 -5.41 2.06 -0.02
N TRP A 55 -4.78 2.50 1.07
CA TRP A 55 -4.93 3.83 1.64
C TRP A 55 -4.42 4.97 0.77
N TRP A 56 -3.51 4.73 -0.18
CA TRP A 56 -2.98 5.75 -1.10
C TRP A 56 -4.00 6.24 -2.13
N TRP A 57 -5.01 5.42 -2.45
CA TRP A 57 -6.09 5.71 -3.40
C TRP A 57 -7.47 5.55 -2.75
N ALA A 58 -7.59 5.94 -1.47
CA ALA A 58 -8.82 5.81 -0.69
C ALA A 58 -9.41 7.19 -0.32
N PRO A 59 -10.11 7.89 -1.24
CA PRO A 59 -10.72 9.19 -0.94
C PRO A 59 -11.76 9.12 0.18
N ALA A 60 -12.40 7.96 0.36
CA ALA A 60 -13.32 7.71 1.46
C ALA A 60 -12.64 7.72 2.85
N LYS A 61 -11.33 7.52 2.91
CA LYS A 61 -10.52 7.64 4.14
C LYS A 61 -9.82 8.99 4.23
N PHE A 62 -9.29 9.48 3.10
CA PHE A 62 -8.55 10.74 2.99
C PHE A 62 -9.23 11.63 1.95
N ASP A 63 -10.25 12.37 2.38
CA ASP A 63 -10.97 13.28 1.50
C ASP A 63 -9.98 14.33 0.95
N PRO A 64 -9.80 14.44 -0.37
CA PRO A 64 -8.76 15.28 -0.97
C PRO A 64 -8.98 16.78 -0.73
N VAL A 65 -10.15 17.19 -0.26
CA VAL A 65 -10.51 18.58 0.01
C VAL A 65 -10.69 18.83 1.50
N LYS A 66 -11.48 18.00 2.19
CA LYS A 66 -11.86 18.21 3.59
C LYS A 66 -10.77 17.76 4.56
N SER A 67 -10.16 16.60 4.32
CA SER A 67 -9.19 15.99 5.24
C SER A 67 -8.09 15.25 4.46
N PRO A 68 -7.31 15.97 3.64
CA PRO A 68 -6.33 15.36 2.75
C PRO A 68 -5.13 14.79 3.51
N MET A 69 -4.33 13.98 2.81
CA MET A 69 -2.96 13.70 3.26
C MET A 69 -2.10 14.96 3.10
N LEU A 70 -1.41 15.34 4.17
CA LEU A 70 -0.50 16.47 4.22
C LEU A 70 0.89 15.93 4.55
N PHE A 71 1.80 16.05 3.58
CA PHE A 71 3.13 15.47 3.69
C PHE A 71 4.11 16.42 4.38
N PHE A 72 4.98 15.87 5.20
CA PHE A 72 6.01 16.59 5.93
C PHE A 72 7.37 15.94 5.69
N GLU A 73 8.40 16.76 5.53
CA GLU A 73 9.81 16.35 5.44
C GLU A 73 10.62 17.25 6.38
N LYS A 74 11.44 16.67 7.26
CA LYS A 74 12.21 17.40 8.28
C LYS A 74 11.33 18.33 9.12
N ASP A 75 10.19 17.81 9.57
CA ASP A 75 9.17 18.51 10.37
C ASP A 75 8.53 19.74 9.70
N LYS A 76 8.73 19.93 8.40
CA LYS A 76 8.13 21.04 7.64
C LYS A 76 7.13 20.50 6.61
N PRO A 77 6.01 21.19 6.37
CA PRO A 77 5.08 20.78 5.34
C PRO A 77 5.76 20.84 3.97
N VAL A 78 5.47 19.88 3.11
CA VAL A 78 5.88 19.90 1.70
C VAL A 78 4.99 20.90 0.96
N ILE A 79 5.60 21.97 0.42
CA ILE A 79 4.91 23.07 -0.25
C ILE A 79 5.44 23.24 -1.70
N PRO A 80 4.57 23.32 -2.72
CA PRO A 80 3.11 23.19 -2.65
C PRO A 80 2.68 21.77 -2.21
N PRO A 81 1.49 21.62 -1.58
CA PRO A 81 0.98 20.32 -1.20
C PRO A 81 0.92 19.37 -2.39
N VAL A 82 1.37 18.13 -2.17
CA VAL A 82 1.48 17.12 -3.22
C VAL A 82 0.38 16.08 -3.11
N GLN A 83 0.04 15.48 -4.25
CA GLN A 83 -0.94 14.40 -4.32
C GLN A 83 -0.39 13.09 -3.70
N PRO A 84 -1.26 12.16 -3.27
CA PRO A 84 -0.84 10.90 -2.64
C PRO A 84 0.14 10.05 -3.45
N ASN A 85 0.08 10.09 -4.78
CA ASN A 85 1.01 9.38 -5.66
C ASN A 85 2.45 9.91 -5.55
N VAL A 86 2.63 11.24 -5.47
CA VAL A 86 3.94 11.88 -5.25
C VAL A 86 4.40 11.63 -3.82
N GLY A 87 3.49 11.72 -2.85
CA GLY A 87 3.79 11.39 -1.46
C GLY A 87 4.24 9.93 -1.27
N LEU A 88 3.63 8.98 -1.99
CA LEU A 88 4.05 7.58 -2.00
C LEU A 88 5.49 7.42 -2.52
N ASP A 89 5.85 8.11 -3.62
CA ASP A 89 7.22 8.14 -4.13
C ASP A 89 8.22 8.64 -3.05
N MET A 90 7.85 9.70 -2.32
CA MET A 90 8.68 10.26 -1.24
C MET A 90 8.83 9.29 -0.07
N VAL A 91 7.73 8.65 0.37
CA VAL A 91 7.75 7.66 1.47
C VAL A 91 8.57 6.44 1.09
N LEU A 92 8.37 5.88 -0.10
CA LEU A 92 9.12 4.70 -0.55
C LEU A 92 10.62 5.00 -0.62
N LYS A 93 11.01 6.16 -1.16
CA LYS A 93 12.41 6.57 -1.24
C LYS A 93 13.08 6.60 0.15
N HIS A 94 12.47 7.28 1.12
CA HIS A 94 13.04 7.40 2.46
C HIS A 94 13.00 6.07 3.23
N MET A 95 11.92 5.30 3.09
CA MET A 95 11.81 3.99 3.74
C MET A 95 12.89 3.02 3.23
N ILE A 96 13.08 2.93 1.91
CA ILE A 96 14.11 2.06 1.32
C ILE A 96 15.48 2.48 1.83
N GLN A 97 15.83 3.77 1.74
CA GLN A 97 17.12 4.29 2.23
C GLN A 97 17.34 4.01 3.73
N TYR A 98 16.29 4.15 4.55
CA TYR A 98 16.34 3.85 5.98
C TYR A 98 16.62 2.36 6.22
N VAL A 99 15.89 1.47 5.55
CA VAL A 99 16.04 0.03 5.73
C VAL A 99 17.40 -0.45 5.23
N GLU A 100 17.86 -0.01 4.06
CA GLU A 100 19.19 -0.37 3.54
C GLU A 100 20.33 0.04 4.48
N LYS A 101 20.19 1.20 5.12
CA LYS A 101 21.18 1.72 6.08
C LYS A 101 21.15 0.99 7.43
N THR A 102 19.98 0.55 7.89
CA THR A 102 19.79 0.06 9.27
C THR A 102 19.61 -1.45 9.38
N ALA A 103 19.32 -2.13 8.27
CA ALA A 103 19.14 -3.56 8.27
C ALA A 103 20.42 -4.31 8.63
N ARG A 104 20.28 -5.48 9.26
CA ARG A 104 21.42 -6.33 9.59
C ARG A 104 22.18 -6.71 8.31
N PRO A 105 23.52 -6.77 8.34
CA PRO A 105 24.29 -7.37 7.25
C PRO A 105 23.77 -8.78 6.94
N GLY A 106 23.55 -9.09 5.66
CA GLY A 106 23.02 -10.38 5.22
C GLY A 106 21.50 -10.57 5.37
N SER A 107 20.75 -9.58 5.89
CA SER A 107 19.29 -9.68 5.98
C SER A 107 18.64 -9.75 4.59
N ILE A 108 17.62 -10.59 4.44
CA ILE A 108 16.80 -10.67 3.23
C ILE A 108 15.70 -9.60 3.32
N LYS A 109 15.67 -8.71 2.34
CA LYS A 109 14.71 -7.60 2.23
C LYS A 109 13.75 -7.87 1.09
N LEU A 110 12.48 -8.04 1.42
CA LEU A 110 11.41 -8.29 0.47
C LEU A 110 10.41 -7.14 0.50
N PHE A 111 9.93 -6.76 -0.67
CA PHE A 111 8.75 -5.93 -0.80
C PHE A 111 7.66 -6.74 -1.53
N ARG A 112 6.57 -7.01 -0.82
CA ARG A 112 5.40 -7.66 -1.41
C ARG A 112 4.60 -6.63 -2.20
N THR A 113 4.30 -6.97 -3.44
CA THR A 113 3.43 -6.14 -4.28
C THR A 113 2.02 -6.04 -3.68
N GLN A 114 1.25 -5.07 -4.17
CA GLN A 114 -0.04 -4.74 -3.59
C GLN A 114 -1.04 -5.90 -3.71
N SER A 115 -1.73 -6.19 -2.61
CA SER A 115 -2.86 -7.12 -2.60
C SER A 115 -4.05 -6.44 -3.29
N PRO A 116 -4.61 -6.99 -4.37
CA PRO A 116 -5.76 -6.40 -5.02
C PRO A 116 -7.02 -6.53 -4.16
N ARG A 117 -7.93 -5.57 -4.36
CA ARG A 117 -9.34 -5.65 -3.98
C ARG A 117 -10.16 -6.05 -5.21
N HIS A 118 -11.37 -6.60 -5.01
CA HIS A 118 -12.24 -7.05 -6.11
C HIS A 118 -13.65 -6.47 -6.04
N PHE A 119 -13.77 -5.15 -5.96
CA PHE A 119 -15.07 -4.52 -6.00
C PHE A 119 -15.65 -4.49 -7.42
N GLU A 120 -16.93 -4.85 -7.54
CA GLU A 120 -17.76 -4.71 -8.73
C GLU A 120 -19.00 -3.87 -8.39
N GLY A 121 -19.46 -3.03 -9.33
CA GLY A 121 -20.64 -2.16 -9.15
C GLY A 121 -20.39 -0.86 -8.37
N GLY A 122 -19.16 -0.58 -7.94
CA GLY A 122 -18.77 0.64 -7.22
C GLY A 122 -17.69 0.35 -6.18
N ASP A 123 -17.23 1.36 -5.45
CA ASP A 123 -16.38 1.18 -4.26
C ASP A 123 -17.19 0.72 -3.03
N TRP A 124 -16.48 0.41 -1.94
CA TRP A 124 -17.06 -0.09 -0.68
C TRP A 124 -18.15 0.81 -0.08
N ASP A 125 -18.10 2.12 -0.34
CA ASP A 125 -19.05 3.14 0.12
C ASP A 125 -20.07 3.55 -0.95
N GLN A 126 -20.05 2.91 -2.12
CA GLN A 126 -20.89 3.22 -3.29
C GLN A 126 -21.78 2.03 -3.70
N GLY A 127 -21.87 1.00 -2.86
CA GLY A 127 -22.65 -0.21 -3.16
C GLY A 127 -21.86 -1.31 -3.88
N GLY A 128 -20.52 -1.21 -3.92
CA GLY A 128 -19.65 -2.25 -4.45
C GLY A 128 -19.74 -3.58 -3.69
N SER A 129 -19.57 -4.68 -4.41
CA SER A 129 -19.62 -6.06 -3.86
C SER A 129 -18.58 -6.97 -4.49
N CYS A 130 -18.41 -8.18 -3.95
CA CYS A 130 -17.46 -9.20 -4.43
C CYS A 130 -17.97 -10.62 -4.16
N GLN A 131 -19.16 -10.95 -4.65
CA GLN A 131 -19.83 -12.22 -4.36
C GLN A 131 -19.53 -13.31 -5.41
N ARG A 132 -18.36 -13.24 -6.04
CA ARG A 132 -17.98 -14.24 -7.03
C ARG A 132 -17.65 -15.57 -6.36
N LEU A 133 -18.02 -16.65 -7.03
CA LEU A 133 -17.72 -18.02 -6.60
C LEU A 133 -16.64 -18.69 -7.47
N GLN A 134 -16.18 -18.01 -8.52
CA GLN A 134 -15.19 -18.50 -9.48
C GLN A 134 -14.16 -17.41 -9.78
N PRO A 135 -12.92 -17.78 -10.10
CA PRO A 135 -11.90 -16.84 -10.55
C PRO A 135 -12.38 -16.01 -11.76
N LEU A 136 -11.81 -14.81 -11.90
CA LEU A 136 -12.04 -13.97 -13.06
C LEU A 136 -11.44 -14.58 -14.33
N LEU A 137 -12.10 -14.34 -15.45
CA LEU A 137 -11.52 -14.58 -16.77
C LEU A 137 -10.47 -13.50 -17.10
N PRO A 138 -9.48 -13.77 -17.97
CA PRO A 138 -8.46 -12.79 -18.35
C PRO A 138 -9.02 -11.45 -18.83
N GLU A 139 -10.14 -11.46 -19.55
CA GLU A 139 -10.83 -10.27 -20.06
C GLU A 139 -11.40 -9.43 -18.91
N GLN A 140 -11.95 -10.09 -17.88
CA GLN A 140 -12.47 -9.42 -16.69
C GLN A 140 -11.35 -8.82 -15.83
N VAL A 141 -10.21 -9.51 -15.74
CA VAL A 141 -8.99 -8.96 -15.11
C VAL A 141 -8.51 -7.71 -15.86
N LYS A 142 -8.51 -7.74 -17.19
CA LYS A 142 -8.15 -6.58 -18.01
C LYS A 142 -9.08 -5.41 -17.74
N GLU A 143 -10.38 -5.64 -17.66
CA GLU A 143 -11.39 -4.61 -17.42
C GLU A 143 -11.27 -4.01 -16.01
N LEU A 144 -11.39 -4.84 -14.97
CA LEU A 144 -11.51 -4.40 -13.57
C LEU A 144 -10.23 -3.74 -13.03
N PHE A 145 -9.07 -4.07 -13.59
CA PHE A 145 -7.77 -3.54 -13.17
C PHE A 145 -7.11 -2.65 -14.23
N SER A 146 -7.82 -2.26 -15.30
CA SER A 146 -7.24 -1.42 -16.36
C SER A 146 -6.79 -0.07 -15.81
N VAL A 147 -5.52 0.28 -16.06
CA VAL A 147 -5.04 1.65 -15.84
C VAL A 147 -5.58 2.60 -16.90
N GLN A 148 -5.72 2.15 -18.15
CA GLN A 148 -6.19 3.00 -19.25
C GLN A 148 -7.68 3.35 -19.11
N ASN A 149 -8.48 2.42 -18.60
CA ASN A 149 -9.93 2.59 -18.49
C ASN A 149 -10.38 2.94 -17.07
N ASN A 150 -9.44 3.24 -16.16
CA ASN A 150 -9.72 3.52 -14.76
C ASN A 150 -10.63 2.45 -14.11
N GLY A 151 -10.26 1.18 -14.26
CA GLY A 151 -11.03 0.07 -13.71
C GLY A 151 -11.22 0.20 -12.20
N THR A 152 -12.32 -0.34 -11.66
CA THR A 152 -12.70 -0.19 -10.26
C THR A 152 -11.58 -0.54 -9.27
N ASN A 153 -10.73 -1.50 -9.63
CA ASN A 153 -9.66 -2.03 -8.78
C ASN A 153 -8.25 -1.62 -9.25
N VAL A 154 -8.15 -0.57 -10.08
CA VAL A 154 -6.91 -0.07 -10.70
C VAL A 154 -5.79 0.29 -9.70
N GLU A 155 -6.17 0.65 -8.48
CA GLU A 155 -5.28 1.04 -7.39
C GLU A 155 -4.12 0.07 -7.17
N ALA A 156 -4.35 -1.25 -7.26
CA ALA A 156 -3.29 -2.23 -7.07
C ALA A 156 -2.15 -2.07 -8.09
N ARG A 157 -2.49 -1.81 -9.36
CA ARG A 157 -1.49 -1.60 -10.42
C ARG A 157 -0.79 -0.26 -10.30
N LEU A 158 -1.50 0.81 -9.90
CA LEU A 158 -0.91 2.13 -9.69
C LEU A 158 0.11 2.10 -8.55
N VAL A 159 -0.25 1.53 -7.39
CA VAL A 159 0.68 1.37 -6.27
C VAL A 159 1.94 0.60 -6.70
N ASN A 160 1.77 -0.48 -7.47
CA ASN A 160 2.91 -1.26 -7.96
C ASN A 160 3.80 -0.52 -8.96
N GLN A 161 3.26 0.38 -9.79
CA GLN A 161 4.10 1.21 -10.68
C GLN A 161 5.07 2.08 -9.87
N HIS A 162 4.59 2.69 -8.78
CA HIS A 162 5.43 3.45 -7.85
C HIS A 162 6.43 2.55 -7.14
N LEU A 163 6.00 1.36 -6.70
CA LEU A 163 6.86 0.38 -6.06
C LEU A 163 8.02 -0.04 -6.96
N TYR A 164 7.75 -0.48 -8.19
CA TYR A 164 8.78 -0.92 -9.13
C TYR A 164 9.77 0.18 -9.48
N LYS A 165 9.30 1.42 -9.60
CA LYS A 165 10.15 2.59 -9.79
C LYS A 165 11.07 2.80 -8.58
N ALA A 166 10.54 2.73 -7.36
CA ALA A 166 11.30 2.99 -6.14
C ALA A 166 12.33 1.91 -5.82
N LEU A 167 12.02 0.64 -6.10
CA LEU A 167 12.91 -0.49 -5.84
C LEU A 167 14.04 -0.63 -6.87
N LYS A 168 13.98 0.10 -7.99
CA LYS A 168 15.00 0.01 -9.03
C LYS A 168 16.37 0.43 -8.48
N GLY A 169 17.29 -0.53 -8.42
CA GLY A 169 18.65 -0.31 -7.91
C GLY A 169 18.77 -0.44 -6.39
N SER A 170 17.70 -0.79 -5.68
CA SER A 170 17.74 -1.16 -4.26
C SER A 170 18.16 -2.62 -4.07
N ASP A 171 18.48 -2.99 -2.84
CA ASP A 171 18.79 -4.37 -2.45
C ASP A 171 17.55 -5.23 -2.09
N PHE A 172 16.35 -4.67 -2.28
CA PHE A 172 15.10 -5.38 -2.07
C PHE A 172 14.77 -6.33 -3.22
N GLN A 173 14.26 -7.50 -2.87
CA GLN A 173 13.62 -8.40 -3.83
C GLN A 173 12.11 -8.23 -3.81
N ILE A 174 11.49 -8.44 -4.96
CA ILE A 174 10.04 -8.30 -5.12
C ILE A 174 9.39 -9.66 -4.89
N LEU A 175 8.46 -9.72 -3.94
CA LEU A 175 7.51 -10.82 -3.81
C LEU A 175 6.25 -10.42 -4.59
N ASP A 176 6.23 -10.77 -5.89
CA ASP A 176 5.13 -10.42 -6.79
C ASP A 176 3.95 -11.37 -6.62
N VAL A 177 2.90 -10.87 -5.98
CA VAL A 177 1.65 -11.58 -5.73
C VAL A 177 0.48 -10.98 -6.50
N THR A 178 0.64 -9.79 -7.10
CA THR A 178 -0.52 -8.99 -7.50
C THR A 178 -1.25 -9.63 -8.67
N HIS A 179 -0.55 -9.93 -9.76
CA HIS A 179 -1.21 -10.35 -10.98
C HIS A 179 -1.96 -11.68 -10.81
N MET A 180 -1.36 -12.66 -10.13
CA MET A 180 -2.07 -13.91 -9.82
C MET A 180 -3.28 -13.69 -8.89
N SER A 181 -3.21 -12.68 -8.02
CA SER A 181 -4.30 -12.35 -7.09
C SER A 181 -5.44 -11.61 -7.78
N GLU A 182 -5.19 -10.89 -8.88
CA GLU A 182 -6.23 -10.23 -9.68
C GLU A 182 -7.23 -11.24 -10.25
N PHE A 183 -6.87 -12.51 -10.38
CA PHE A 183 -7.80 -13.55 -10.83
C PHE A 183 -8.72 -14.04 -9.71
N ARG A 184 -8.36 -13.85 -8.45
CA ARG A 184 -8.96 -14.57 -7.31
C ARG A 184 -10.10 -13.80 -6.65
N ALA A 185 -11.00 -13.22 -7.44
CA ALA A 185 -12.21 -12.57 -6.93
C ALA A 185 -13.10 -13.51 -6.07
N ASP A 186 -12.93 -14.83 -6.23
CA ASP A 186 -13.61 -15.88 -5.46
C ASP A 186 -13.11 -16.08 -4.03
N ALA A 187 -11.98 -15.48 -3.65
CA ALA A 187 -11.29 -15.78 -2.39
C ALA A 187 -11.51 -14.73 -1.29
N HIS A 188 -12.43 -13.80 -1.48
CA HIS A 188 -12.79 -12.79 -0.48
C HIS A 188 -13.88 -13.29 0.49
N PRO A 189 -13.87 -12.84 1.76
CA PRO A 189 -14.95 -13.13 2.70
C PRO A 189 -16.30 -12.58 2.25
N SER A 190 -16.32 -11.48 1.48
CA SER A 190 -17.55 -10.81 1.04
C SER A 190 -18.46 -10.54 2.26
N THR A 191 -19.71 -10.99 2.24
CA THR A 191 -20.71 -10.82 3.31
C THR A 191 -20.31 -11.51 4.62
N ALA A 192 -19.44 -12.52 4.57
CA ALA A 192 -18.93 -13.22 5.74
C ALA A 192 -17.79 -12.48 6.47
N GLY A 193 -17.36 -11.30 5.96
CA GLY A 193 -16.28 -10.49 6.56
C GLY A 193 -16.64 -9.79 7.86
N GLY A 194 -17.88 -9.92 8.36
CA GLY A 194 -18.33 -9.30 9.61
C GLY A 194 -18.47 -7.77 9.55
N LYS A 195 -18.46 -7.19 8.35
CA LYS A 195 -18.65 -5.76 8.08
C LYS A 195 -20.09 -5.48 7.66
N LYS A 196 -20.49 -4.20 7.71
CA LYS A 196 -21.81 -3.73 7.21
C LYS A 196 -21.91 -3.70 5.68
N HIS A 197 -20.80 -3.94 4.99
CA HIS A 197 -20.63 -4.01 3.54
C HIS A 197 -19.74 -5.21 3.23
N ASP A 198 -19.72 -5.65 1.97
CA ASP A 198 -18.87 -6.75 1.53
C ASP A 198 -17.39 -6.47 1.79
N ASP A 199 -16.69 -7.43 2.41
CA ASP A 199 -15.24 -7.35 2.56
C ASP A 199 -14.53 -7.88 1.32
N CYS A 200 -14.21 -6.96 0.41
CA CYS A 200 -13.53 -7.25 -0.85
C CYS A 200 -12.03 -6.90 -0.83
N MET A 201 -11.45 -6.74 0.36
CA MET A 201 -10.05 -6.34 0.56
C MET A 201 -9.25 -7.37 1.34
N HIS A 202 -9.88 -8.07 2.28
CA HIS A 202 -9.27 -9.18 3.02
C HIS A 202 -9.51 -10.52 2.33
N TRP A 203 -8.79 -11.56 2.73
CA TRP A 203 -8.84 -12.87 2.11
C TRP A 203 -9.36 -13.92 3.09
N CYS A 204 -10.14 -14.87 2.59
CA CYS A 204 -10.48 -16.08 3.34
C CYS A 204 -9.22 -16.89 3.67
N LEU A 205 -9.24 -17.57 4.82
CA LEU A 205 -8.24 -18.57 5.21
C LEU A 205 -8.94 -19.94 5.43
N PRO A 206 -8.40 -21.04 4.88
CA PRO A 206 -7.29 -21.12 3.94
C PRO A 206 -7.62 -20.48 2.58
N GLY A 207 -6.61 -20.06 1.81
CA GLY A 207 -6.83 -19.32 0.57
C GLY A 207 -5.57 -18.84 -0.13
N ILE A 208 -5.71 -17.76 -0.91
CA ILE A 208 -4.61 -17.26 -1.76
C ILE A 208 -3.38 -16.81 -0.96
N THR A 209 -3.57 -16.38 0.29
CA THR A 209 -2.48 -16.01 1.19
C THR A 209 -1.57 -17.19 1.50
N ASP A 210 -2.06 -18.42 1.43
CA ASP A 210 -1.23 -19.63 1.56
C ASP A 210 -0.32 -19.76 0.34
N THR A 211 -0.84 -19.50 -0.86
CA THR A 211 -0.02 -19.48 -2.09
C THR A 211 1.02 -18.36 -2.07
N TRP A 212 0.73 -17.21 -1.45
CA TRP A 212 1.73 -16.17 -1.25
C TRP A 212 2.87 -16.64 -0.33
N ASN A 213 2.54 -17.41 0.70
CA ASN A 213 3.54 -18.01 1.59
C ASN A 213 4.39 -19.06 0.86
N ASP A 214 3.81 -19.84 -0.05
CA ASP A 214 4.54 -20.79 -0.90
C ASP A 214 5.53 -20.08 -1.84
N LEU A 215 5.10 -18.96 -2.45
CA LEU A 215 5.97 -18.11 -3.27
C LEU A 215 7.11 -17.50 -2.45
N PHE A 216 6.80 -17.03 -1.24
CA PHE A 216 7.79 -16.52 -0.31
C PHE A 216 8.83 -17.60 0.05
N ALA A 217 8.39 -18.81 0.42
CA ALA A 217 9.28 -19.92 0.74
C ALA A 217 10.18 -20.30 -0.45
N THR A 218 9.63 -20.32 -1.66
CA THR A 218 10.37 -20.56 -2.90
C THR A 218 11.43 -19.48 -3.12
N LEU A 219 11.08 -18.20 -2.94
CA LEU A 219 12.01 -17.09 -3.07
C LEU A 219 13.15 -17.19 -2.05
N LEU A 220 12.86 -17.51 -0.79
CA LEU A 220 13.87 -17.71 0.24
C LEU A 220 14.86 -18.82 -0.09
N ASN A 221 14.37 -19.95 -0.61
CA ASN A 221 15.22 -21.06 -1.00
C ASN A 221 16.19 -20.64 -2.13
N ASN A 222 15.70 -19.86 -3.10
CA ASN A 222 16.53 -19.35 -4.19
C ASN A 222 17.60 -18.36 -3.72
N VAL A 223 17.32 -17.56 -2.69
CA VAL A 223 18.31 -16.64 -2.10
C VAL A 223 19.41 -17.42 -1.40
N LYS A 224 19.06 -18.41 -0.58
CA LYS A 224 20.03 -19.24 0.16
C LYS A 224 20.97 -20.02 -0.75
N VAL A 225 20.52 -20.42 -1.94
CA VAL A 225 21.35 -21.15 -2.92
C VAL A 225 22.39 -20.24 -3.61
N ARG A 226 22.19 -18.90 -3.59
CA ARG A 226 23.07 -17.94 -4.28
C ARG A 226 24.13 -17.30 -3.36
N THR A 227 24.02 -17.48 -2.05
CA THR A 227 24.95 -17.02 -1.01
C THR A 227 25.85 -18.15 -0.56
#